data_AF-A0A0P9QYU5-F1
#
_entry.id   AF-A0A0P9QYU5-F1
#
_cell.length_a   1.000
_cell.length_b   1.000
_cell.length_c   1.000
_cell.angle_alpha   90.00
_cell.angle_beta   90.00
_cell.angle_gamma   90.00
#
_symmetry.space_group_name_H-M   'P 1'
#
loop_
_entity.id
_entity.type
_entity.pdbx_description
1 polymer ?
#
loop_
_entity_poly.entity_id
_entity_poly.type
_entity_poly.pdbx_seq_one_letter_code
_entity_poly.pdbx_strand_id
1 'polypeptide(L)'
;MSWAEPVKNYDDYVQWCMANQKPNDLLRFAANIMSGEDIQKKFVELARNSIPDFKKITQRSLPEQQHIVEVLNHLLPTQGSPIKWERLNLETIVMPNAPKRIMKQVRGANLSFLQAYTESGERIVYYALSGGKKARDLKLQPDVAEQTERVIDGVIYRDARARMAGRQPDPGFTSLPVIRDVDHLVVRKFGRHLDSERLIATIFKEDMASTRLTHIKVFTVMETCRSCGGFVLPRLKLDFPEAHFSVTYLKPYQAS
;
A
#
# COMPACT_ATOMS: atom_id res chain seq x y z
N MET A 1 -14.16 -45.89 -7.19
CA MET A 1 -13.52 -44.85 -6.37
C MET A 1 -13.85 -43.50 -7.00
N SER A 2 -14.68 -42.69 -6.36
CA SER A 2 -15.01 -41.35 -6.84
C SER A 2 -13.93 -40.40 -6.32
N TRP A 3 -13.17 -39.78 -7.21
CA TRP A 3 -12.25 -38.70 -6.85
C TRP A 3 -13.10 -37.55 -6.32
N ALA A 4 -12.90 -37.19 -5.04
CA ALA A 4 -13.64 -36.08 -4.44
C ALA A 4 -13.43 -34.80 -5.27
N GLU A 5 -14.51 -34.06 -5.50
CA GLU A 5 -14.43 -32.78 -6.22
C GLU A 5 -13.36 -31.89 -5.57
N PRO A 6 -12.50 -31.23 -6.37
CA PRO A 6 -11.47 -30.37 -5.84
C PRO A 6 -12.13 -29.19 -5.11
N VAL A 7 -11.73 -28.96 -3.87
CA VAL A 7 -12.10 -27.78 -3.08
C VAL A 7 -11.61 -26.52 -3.81
N LYS A 8 -12.53 -25.65 -4.26
CA LYS A 8 -12.18 -24.47 -5.08
C LYS A 8 -12.10 -23.18 -4.27
N ASN A 9 -12.88 -23.08 -3.20
CA ASN A 9 -12.93 -21.92 -2.33
C ASN A 9 -13.00 -22.32 -0.85
N TYR A 10 -12.97 -21.34 0.05
CA TYR A 10 -12.98 -21.61 1.50
C TYR A 10 -14.32 -22.20 1.98
N ASP A 11 -15.44 -21.83 1.39
CA ASP A 11 -16.74 -22.37 1.78
C ASP A 11 -16.84 -23.86 1.43
N ASP A 12 -16.33 -24.26 0.26
CA ASP A 12 -16.20 -25.68 -0.14
C ASP A 12 -15.32 -26.44 0.87
N TYR A 13 -14.23 -25.82 1.33
CA TYR A 13 -13.32 -26.41 2.33
C TYR A 13 -14.04 -26.63 3.67
N VAL A 14 -14.81 -25.63 4.13
CA VAL A 14 -15.61 -25.73 5.37
C VAL A 14 -16.60 -26.88 5.27
N GLN A 15 -17.35 -26.97 4.16
CA GLN A 15 -18.30 -28.05 3.94
C GLN A 15 -17.61 -29.41 3.89
N TRP A 16 -16.46 -29.51 3.24
CA TRP A 16 -15.66 -30.73 3.22
C TRP A 16 -15.21 -31.15 4.63
N CYS A 17 -14.72 -30.22 5.44
CA CYS A 17 -14.33 -30.48 6.83
C CYS A 17 -15.51 -31.02 7.65
N MET A 18 -16.70 -30.42 7.52
CA MET A 18 -17.91 -30.87 8.19
C MET A 18 -18.33 -32.27 7.73
N ALA A 19 -18.39 -32.51 6.42
CA ALA A 19 -18.80 -33.79 5.84
C ALA A 19 -17.85 -34.95 6.18
N ASN A 20 -16.56 -34.67 6.34
CA ASN A 20 -15.53 -35.66 6.65
C ASN A 20 -15.15 -35.72 8.13
N GLN A 21 -15.85 -34.98 8.99
CA GLN A 21 -15.54 -34.85 10.43
C GLN A 21 -14.06 -34.49 10.68
N LYS A 22 -13.47 -33.68 9.79
CA LYS A 22 -12.11 -33.19 9.90
C LYS A 22 -12.09 -31.82 10.56
N PRO A 23 -11.05 -31.50 11.37
CA PRO A 23 -10.89 -30.16 11.89
C PRO A 23 -10.71 -29.15 10.74
N ASN A 24 -11.26 -27.96 10.92
CA ASN A 24 -11.01 -26.83 10.02
C ASN A 24 -9.67 -26.19 10.40
N ASP A 25 -8.59 -26.73 9.85
CA ASP A 25 -7.23 -26.30 10.17
C ASP A 25 -6.96 -24.86 9.71
N LEU A 26 -7.60 -24.40 8.63
CA LEU A 26 -7.53 -23.01 8.18
C LEU A 26 -8.18 -22.04 9.18
N LEU A 27 -9.32 -22.40 9.77
CA LEU A 27 -9.97 -21.62 10.82
C LEU A 27 -9.12 -21.57 12.08
N ARG A 28 -8.52 -22.70 12.49
CA ARG A 28 -7.58 -22.74 13.62
C ARG A 28 -6.34 -21.90 13.35
N PHE A 29 -5.80 -21.95 12.14
CA PHE A 29 -4.66 -21.13 11.74
C PHE A 29 -5.02 -19.63 11.72
N ALA A 30 -6.19 -19.27 11.21
CA ALA A 30 -6.70 -17.90 11.27
C ALA A 30 -6.88 -17.44 12.73
N ALA A 31 -7.44 -18.28 13.60
CA ALA A 31 -7.58 -17.99 15.02
C ALA A 31 -6.21 -17.76 15.69
N ASN A 32 -5.22 -18.58 15.37
CA ASN A 32 -3.85 -18.47 15.90
C ASN A 32 -3.12 -17.22 15.42
N ILE A 33 -3.29 -16.82 14.15
CA ILE A 33 -2.81 -15.52 13.62
C ILE A 33 -3.48 -14.37 14.35
N MET A 34 -4.76 -14.54 14.68
CA MET A 34 -5.60 -13.54 15.36
C MET A 34 -5.52 -13.63 16.90
N SER A 35 -4.65 -14.48 17.46
CA SER A 35 -4.47 -14.62 18.91
C SER A 35 -3.01 -14.59 19.39
N GLY A 36 -2.01 -14.76 18.52
CA GLY A 36 -0.59 -14.80 18.89
C GLY A 36 0.31 -13.86 18.07
N GLU A 37 1.07 -12.98 18.74
CA GLU A 37 1.92 -11.98 18.07
C GLU A 37 2.97 -12.62 17.14
N ASP A 38 3.63 -13.69 17.58
CA ASP A 38 4.70 -14.31 16.79
C ASP A 38 4.18 -15.03 15.53
N ILE A 39 3.00 -15.63 15.62
CA ILE A 39 2.34 -16.25 14.46
C ILE A 39 1.89 -15.16 13.49
N GLN A 40 1.37 -14.04 14.00
CA GLN A 40 1.04 -12.88 13.18
C GLN A 40 2.27 -12.28 12.48
N LYS A 41 3.41 -12.15 13.17
CA LYS A 41 4.68 -11.68 12.57
C LYS A 41 5.11 -12.61 11.42
N LYS A 42 5.08 -13.93 11.63
CA LYS A 42 5.39 -14.93 10.60
C LYS A 42 4.45 -14.83 9.40
N PHE A 43 3.14 -14.68 9.64
CA PHE A 43 2.17 -14.48 8.56
C PHE A 43 2.48 -13.22 7.75
N VAL A 44 2.73 -12.09 8.42
CA VAL A 44 3.06 -10.82 7.76
C VAL A 44 4.33 -10.95 6.92
N GLU A 45 5.35 -11.64 7.44
CA GLU A 45 6.59 -11.91 6.71
C GLU A 45 6.35 -12.78 5.47
N LEU A 46 5.60 -13.89 5.60
CA LEU A 46 5.23 -14.76 4.49
C LEU A 46 4.41 -14.03 3.42
N ALA A 47 3.39 -13.27 3.85
CA ALA A 47 2.55 -12.49 2.94
C ALA A 47 3.37 -11.43 2.21
N ARG A 48 4.32 -10.78 2.90
CA ARG A 48 5.23 -9.82 2.27
C ARG A 48 6.15 -10.48 1.26
N ASN A 49 6.66 -11.68 1.56
CA ASN A 49 7.49 -12.47 0.64
C ASN A 49 6.74 -12.92 -0.62
N SER A 50 5.40 -12.85 -0.63
CA SER A 50 4.61 -13.06 -1.86
C SER A 50 4.82 -11.94 -2.91
N ILE A 51 5.46 -10.83 -2.55
CA ILE A 51 5.94 -9.77 -3.44
C ILE A 51 7.47 -9.88 -3.53
N PRO A 52 8.02 -10.59 -4.55
CA PRO A 52 9.46 -10.81 -4.64
C PRO A 52 10.27 -9.53 -4.84
N ASP A 53 9.66 -8.53 -5.49
CA ASP A 53 10.33 -7.27 -5.82
C ASP A 53 9.98 -6.15 -4.82
N PHE A 54 10.29 -6.39 -3.55
CA PHE A 54 10.12 -5.44 -2.45
C PHE A 54 11.50 -4.99 -1.95
N LYS A 55 11.95 -3.80 -2.38
CA LYS A 55 13.36 -3.38 -2.20
C LYS A 55 13.49 -1.91 -1.80
N LYS A 56 14.61 -1.59 -1.16
CA LYS A 56 14.98 -0.20 -0.84
C LYS A 56 15.36 0.53 -2.13
N ILE A 57 15.15 1.84 -2.20
CA ILE A 57 15.46 2.62 -3.41
C ILE A 57 16.92 2.47 -3.87
N THR A 58 17.86 2.30 -2.95
CA THR A 58 19.29 2.11 -3.24
C THR A 58 19.59 0.81 -3.99
N GLN A 59 18.63 -0.12 -4.03
CA GLN A 59 18.72 -1.40 -4.73
C GLN A 59 17.98 -1.37 -6.08
N ARG A 60 17.36 -0.23 -6.44
CA ARG A 60 16.67 -0.03 -7.71
C ARG A 60 17.64 0.39 -8.79
N SER A 61 17.33 0.04 -10.05
CA SER A 61 18.08 0.51 -11.21
C SER A 61 17.97 2.04 -11.36
N LEU A 62 18.94 2.68 -12.01
CA LEU A 62 18.91 4.13 -12.25
C LEU A 62 17.62 4.60 -12.96
N PRO A 63 17.09 3.90 -14.00
CA PRO A 63 15.83 4.28 -14.60
C PRO A 63 14.65 4.24 -13.62
N GLU A 64 14.56 3.22 -12.75
CA GLU A 64 13.51 3.16 -11.73
C GLU A 64 13.63 4.27 -10.70
N GLN A 65 14.85 4.57 -10.25
CA GLN A 65 15.11 5.70 -9.34
C GLN A 65 14.69 7.03 -9.97
N GLN A 66 15.00 7.23 -11.26
CA GLN A 66 14.66 8.44 -12.01
C GLN A 66 13.14 8.66 -12.06
N HIS A 67 12.36 7.63 -12.40
CA HIS A 67 10.89 7.73 -12.42
C HIS A 67 10.32 8.07 -11.04
N ILE A 68 10.87 7.49 -9.97
CA ILE A 68 10.45 7.81 -8.60
C ILE A 68 10.76 9.27 -8.27
N VAL A 69 11.94 9.75 -8.64
CA VAL A 69 12.36 11.15 -8.44
C VAL A 69 11.45 12.12 -9.20
N GLU A 70 11.08 11.80 -10.45
CA GLU A 70 10.16 12.60 -11.26
C GLU A 70 8.80 12.72 -10.60
N VAL A 71 8.19 11.60 -10.22
CA VAL A 71 6.90 11.59 -9.51
C VAL A 71 6.99 12.38 -8.20
N LEU A 72 8.03 12.15 -7.38
CA LEU A 72 8.19 12.89 -6.13
C LEU A 72 8.34 14.40 -6.35
N ASN A 73 9.03 14.83 -7.40
CA ASN A 73 9.16 16.25 -7.75
C ASN A 73 7.87 16.85 -8.33
N HIS A 74 6.97 16.03 -8.87
CA HIS A 74 5.62 16.47 -9.23
C HIS A 74 4.65 16.48 -8.04
N LEU A 75 4.95 15.78 -6.95
CA LEU A 75 4.14 15.78 -5.74
C LEU A 75 4.59 16.85 -4.72
N LEU A 76 5.89 17.16 -4.69
CA LEU A 76 6.53 18.02 -3.69
C LEU A 76 7.15 19.28 -4.31
N PRO A 77 7.23 20.40 -3.56
CA PRO A 77 6.89 20.56 -2.15
C PRO A 77 5.38 20.59 -1.89
N THR A 78 4.94 20.39 -0.66
CA THR A 78 3.53 20.64 -0.32
C THR A 78 3.20 22.12 -0.52
N GLN A 79 2.01 22.41 -1.03
CA GLN A 79 1.57 23.78 -1.30
C GLN A 79 1.51 24.59 0.00
N GLY A 80 2.01 25.83 -0.04
CA GLY A 80 2.07 26.72 1.13
C GLY A 80 3.03 26.25 2.24
N SER A 81 3.89 25.27 1.96
CA SER A 81 4.91 24.83 2.92
C SER A 81 5.95 25.93 3.16
N PRO A 82 6.21 26.34 4.42
CA PRO A 82 7.30 27.26 4.74
C PRO A 82 8.67 26.58 4.71
N ILE A 83 8.71 25.24 4.55
CA ILE A 83 9.94 24.47 4.56
C ILE A 83 10.61 24.58 3.20
N LYS A 84 11.85 25.10 3.17
CA LYS A 84 12.67 25.14 1.95
C LYS A 84 12.75 23.74 1.33
N TRP A 85 12.45 23.66 0.04
CA TRP A 85 12.54 22.46 -0.75
C TRP A 85 13.60 22.64 -1.83
N GLU A 86 14.48 21.65 -1.93
CA GLU A 86 15.35 21.50 -3.07
C GLU A 86 14.89 20.23 -3.80
N ARG A 87 14.81 20.36 -5.13
CA ARG A 87 14.34 19.32 -6.02
C ARG A 87 15.19 18.07 -5.85
N LEU A 88 14.55 16.90 -5.79
CA LEU A 88 15.24 15.63 -5.70
C LEU A 88 15.89 15.30 -7.04
N ASN A 89 17.02 14.63 -6.98
CA ASN A 89 17.76 14.06 -8.11
C ASN A 89 18.28 12.66 -7.73
N LEU A 90 18.92 11.97 -8.67
CA LEU A 90 19.45 10.61 -8.44
C LEU A 90 20.46 10.53 -7.29
N GLU A 91 21.28 11.57 -7.11
CA GLU A 91 22.27 11.62 -6.04
C GLU A 91 21.62 11.82 -4.67
N THR A 92 20.65 12.72 -4.58
CA THR A 92 20.02 13.11 -3.31
C THR A 92 19.01 12.09 -2.82
N ILE A 93 18.28 11.39 -3.71
CA ILE A 93 17.22 10.45 -3.29
C ILE A 93 17.76 9.22 -2.55
N VAL A 94 18.97 8.78 -2.89
CA VAL A 94 19.62 7.63 -2.25
C VAL A 94 20.28 7.99 -0.92
N MET A 95 20.40 9.29 -0.59
CA MET A 95 21.01 9.73 0.65
C MET A 95 20.12 9.44 1.87
N PRO A 96 20.71 9.11 3.05
CA PRO A 96 19.94 8.85 4.27
C PRO A 96 19.06 10.03 4.75
N ASN A 97 19.34 11.25 4.29
CA ASN A 97 18.58 12.45 4.63
C ASN A 97 17.34 12.68 3.75
N ALA A 98 17.23 12.04 2.57
CA ALA A 98 16.07 12.19 1.68
C ALA A 98 14.73 11.87 2.36
N PRO A 99 14.57 10.71 3.06
CA PRO A 99 13.34 10.46 3.78
C PRO A 99 13.04 11.54 4.81
N LYS A 100 14.05 12.07 5.53
CA LYS A 100 13.82 13.15 6.51
C LYS A 100 13.33 14.44 5.84
N ARG A 101 13.88 14.80 4.67
CA ARG A 101 13.46 15.97 3.89
C ARG A 101 12.02 15.84 3.41
N ILE A 102 11.66 14.69 2.84
CA ILE A 102 10.29 14.41 2.40
C ILE A 102 9.32 14.47 3.59
N MET A 103 9.65 13.78 4.68
CA MET A 103 8.80 13.75 5.89
C MET A 103 8.56 15.15 6.49
N LYS A 104 9.52 16.08 6.37
CA LYS A 104 9.31 17.48 6.77
C LYS A 104 8.24 18.17 5.92
N GLN A 105 8.26 17.99 4.59
CA GLN A 105 7.25 18.56 3.69
C GLN A 105 5.85 18.03 4.00
N VAL A 106 5.75 16.76 4.37
CA VAL A 106 4.45 16.10 4.63
C VAL A 106 4.08 16.06 6.12
N ARG A 107 4.75 16.88 6.95
CA ARG A 107 4.50 17.00 8.41
C ARG A 107 4.46 15.65 9.15
N GLY A 108 5.29 14.71 8.72
CA GLY A 108 5.41 13.38 9.29
C GLY A 108 4.38 12.34 8.82
N ALA A 109 3.46 12.69 7.91
CA ALA A 109 2.61 11.70 7.26
C ALA A 109 3.43 10.79 6.34
N ASN A 110 2.97 9.56 6.14
CA ASN A 110 3.51 8.72 5.08
C ASN A 110 3.04 9.25 3.73
N LEU A 111 3.97 9.44 2.80
CA LEU A 111 3.66 9.69 1.39
C LEU A 111 3.85 8.39 0.63
N SER A 112 2.83 8.00 -0.13
CA SER A 112 2.89 6.84 -1.01
C SER A 112 2.30 7.20 -2.37
N PHE A 113 2.76 6.49 -3.40
CA PHE A 113 2.13 6.51 -4.71
C PHE A 113 2.23 5.15 -5.40
N LEU A 114 1.36 4.91 -6.37
CA LEU A 114 1.34 3.73 -7.23
C LEU A 114 1.33 4.21 -8.68
N GLN A 115 2.28 3.72 -9.46
CA GLN A 115 2.33 3.92 -10.92
C GLN A 115 1.74 2.69 -11.59
N ALA A 116 0.68 2.89 -12.36
CA ALA A 116 0.02 1.87 -13.17
C ALA A 116 0.33 2.10 -14.64
N TYR A 117 0.66 1.02 -15.34
CA TYR A 117 0.92 1.01 -16.78
C TYR A 117 -0.09 0.07 -17.44
N THR A 118 -0.97 0.62 -18.27
CA THR A 118 -1.98 -0.18 -18.99
C THR A 118 -1.38 -0.81 -20.25
N GLU A 119 -2.02 -1.84 -20.78
CA GLU A 119 -1.68 -2.38 -22.12
C GLU A 119 -1.92 -1.37 -23.25
N SER A 120 -2.85 -0.43 -23.07
CA SER A 120 -3.13 0.69 -23.99
C SER A 120 -2.03 1.77 -23.99
N GLY A 121 -1.02 1.66 -23.11
CA GLY A 121 0.10 2.60 -23.01
C GLY A 121 -0.13 3.79 -22.08
N GLU A 122 -1.27 3.84 -21.38
CA GLU A 122 -1.56 4.89 -20.39
C GLU A 122 -0.69 4.73 -19.14
N ARG A 123 -0.30 5.87 -18.57
CA ARG A 123 0.46 5.96 -17.32
C ARG A 123 -0.35 6.74 -16.30
N ILE A 124 -0.65 6.09 -15.19
CA ILE A 124 -1.50 6.66 -14.14
C ILE A 124 -0.76 6.58 -12.81
N VAL A 125 -0.70 7.69 -12.08
CA VAL A 125 -0.09 7.81 -10.77
C VAL A 125 -1.17 8.08 -9.73
N TYR A 126 -1.48 7.09 -8.91
CA TYR A 126 -2.32 7.26 -7.74
C TYR A 126 -1.45 7.68 -6.56
N TYR A 127 -1.79 8.75 -5.86
CA TYR A 127 -0.99 9.22 -4.73
C TYR A 127 -1.86 9.55 -3.52
N ALA A 128 -1.25 9.45 -2.33
CA ALA A 128 -1.91 9.83 -1.09
C ALA A 128 -0.89 10.17 0.00
N LEU A 129 -1.31 11.06 0.89
CA LEU A 129 -0.73 11.22 2.23
C LEU A 129 -1.55 10.40 3.23
N SER A 130 -0.87 9.74 4.16
CA SER A 130 -1.57 9.12 5.29
C SER A 130 -2.29 10.19 6.09
N GLY A 131 -3.52 9.93 6.49
CA GLY A 131 -4.28 10.89 7.27
C GLY A 131 -3.75 11.09 8.69
N GLY A 132 -4.32 12.09 9.35
CA GLY A 132 -3.92 12.53 10.68
C GLY A 132 -4.08 14.04 10.81
N LYS A 133 -4.24 14.53 12.04
CA LYS A 133 -4.55 15.94 12.31
C LYS A 133 -3.58 16.93 11.63
N LYS A 134 -2.30 16.56 11.50
CA LYS A 134 -1.27 17.43 10.93
C LYS A 134 -1.25 17.45 9.40
N ALA A 135 -1.73 16.39 8.75
CA ALA A 135 -1.58 16.17 7.31
C ALA A 135 -2.89 16.22 6.52
N ARG A 136 -4.05 16.20 7.18
CA ARG A 136 -5.37 16.22 6.52
C ARG A 136 -5.57 17.41 5.57
N ASP A 137 -5.02 18.57 5.94
CA ASP A 137 -5.18 19.83 5.19
C ASP A 137 -3.97 20.12 4.26
N LEU A 138 -2.99 19.20 4.20
CA LEU A 138 -1.85 19.36 3.31
C LEU A 138 -2.25 19.08 1.87
N LYS A 139 -1.85 19.99 0.97
CA LYS A 139 -2.02 19.84 -0.47
C LYS A 139 -0.68 19.52 -1.13
N LEU A 140 -0.64 18.48 -1.95
CA LEU A 140 0.49 18.18 -2.83
C LEU A 140 0.39 19.05 -4.08
N GLN A 141 1.47 19.18 -4.85
CA GLN A 141 1.49 20.06 -6.04
C GLN A 141 0.37 19.78 -7.06
N PRO A 142 -0.03 18.53 -7.36
CA PRO A 142 -1.10 18.29 -8.33
C PRO A 142 -2.50 18.57 -7.78
N ASP A 143 -2.65 18.79 -6.47
CA ASP A 143 -3.95 19.02 -5.85
C ASP A 143 -4.53 20.37 -6.31
N VAL A 144 -5.67 20.32 -6.99
CA VAL A 144 -6.42 21.50 -7.42
C VAL A 144 -7.80 21.45 -6.75
N ALA A 145 -8.35 22.62 -6.40
CA ALA A 145 -9.69 22.68 -5.85
C ALA A 145 -10.70 22.06 -6.83
N GLU A 146 -11.62 21.26 -6.32
CA GLU A 146 -12.72 20.64 -7.09
C GLU A 146 -12.26 19.63 -8.17
N GLN A 147 -10.97 19.30 -8.25
CA GLN A 147 -10.44 18.28 -9.14
C GLN A 147 -9.80 17.15 -8.33
N THR A 148 -10.07 15.92 -8.76
CA THR A 148 -9.48 14.71 -8.16
C THR A 148 -8.29 14.18 -8.96
N GLU A 149 -8.01 14.78 -10.11
CA GLU A 149 -6.93 14.37 -10.99
C GLU A 149 -6.38 15.51 -11.83
N ARG A 150 -5.14 15.33 -12.30
CA ARG A 150 -4.43 16.29 -13.15
C ARG A 150 -3.51 15.55 -14.11
N VAL A 151 -3.44 15.98 -15.37
CA VAL A 151 -2.47 15.47 -16.34
C VAL A 151 -1.21 16.32 -16.32
N ILE A 152 -0.05 15.69 -16.15
CA ILE A 152 1.28 16.34 -16.17
C ILE A 152 2.17 15.49 -17.08
N ASP A 153 2.71 16.09 -18.15
CA ASP A 153 3.59 15.43 -19.12
C ASP A 153 3.02 14.10 -19.67
N GLY A 154 1.70 14.09 -19.96
CA GLY A 154 1.00 12.90 -20.46
C GLY A 154 0.72 11.81 -19.42
N VAL A 155 1.03 12.05 -18.14
CA VAL A 155 0.76 11.12 -17.03
C VAL A 155 -0.41 11.64 -16.20
N ILE A 156 -1.37 10.76 -15.89
CA ILE A 156 -2.55 11.11 -15.10
C ILE A 156 -2.23 10.95 -13.62
N TYR A 157 -2.22 12.05 -12.85
CA TYR A 157 -2.04 12.04 -11.41
C TYR A 157 -3.41 12.08 -10.73
N ARG A 158 -3.74 11.07 -9.91
CA ARG A 158 -5.01 10.96 -9.18
C ARG A 158 -4.81 11.03 -7.67
N ASP A 159 -5.46 11.98 -7.01
CA ASP A 159 -5.45 12.06 -5.54
C ASP A 159 -6.43 11.03 -4.96
N ALA A 160 -5.89 9.96 -4.39
CA ALA A 160 -6.70 8.93 -3.77
C ALA A 160 -7.43 9.44 -2.52
N ARG A 161 -6.94 10.47 -1.82
CA ARG A 161 -7.66 11.07 -0.68
C ARG A 161 -8.91 11.78 -1.13
N ALA A 162 -8.81 12.58 -2.19
CA ALA A 162 -9.94 13.31 -2.75
C ALA A 162 -11.00 12.34 -3.30
N ARG A 163 -10.59 11.29 -4.02
CA ARG A 163 -11.47 10.21 -4.51
C ARG A 163 -12.13 9.40 -3.39
N MET A 164 -11.51 9.33 -2.22
CA MET A 164 -12.02 8.63 -1.02
C MET A 164 -12.87 9.53 -0.10
N ALA A 165 -13.05 10.82 -0.42
CA ALA A 165 -13.80 11.74 0.42
C ALA A 165 -15.24 11.24 0.63
N GLY A 166 -15.65 11.04 1.88
CA GLY A 166 -16.97 10.51 2.23
C GLY A 166 -17.16 9.01 1.99
N ARG A 167 -16.11 8.27 1.62
CA ARG A 167 -16.16 6.83 1.31
C ARG A 167 -15.42 6.01 2.36
N GLN A 168 -15.82 4.74 2.50
CA GLN A 168 -15.07 3.75 3.29
C GLN A 168 -14.10 2.98 2.39
N PRO A 169 -12.91 2.58 2.90
CA PRO A 169 -11.99 1.72 2.15
C PRO A 169 -12.64 0.40 1.73
N ASP A 170 -12.12 -0.22 0.68
CA ASP A 170 -12.56 -1.55 0.23
C ASP A 170 -12.45 -2.55 1.41
N PRO A 171 -13.53 -3.27 1.76
CA PRO A 171 -13.54 -4.19 2.90
C PRO A 171 -12.58 -5.38 2.71
N GLY A 172 -12.25 -5.74 1.48
CA GLY A 172 -11.23 -6.71 1.11
C GLY A 172 -9.82 -6.26 1.46
N PHE A 173 -9.58 -4.96 1.65
CA PHE A 173 -8.42 -4.45 2.37
C PHE A 173 -8.81 -4.29 3.84
N THR A 174 -8.87 -5.40 4.59
CA THR A 174 -9.12 -5.35 6.04
C THR A 174 -7.91 -4.87 6.83
N SER A 175 -8.15 -4.44 8.07
CA SER A 175 -7.08 -4.10 9.01
C SER A 175 -6.75 -5.31 9.86
N LEU A 176 -5.49 -5.76 9.84
CA LEU A 176 -5.05 -6.79 10.77
C LEU A 176 -5.08 -6.22 12.19
N PRO A 177 -5.73 -6.90 13.18
CA PRO A 177 -5.64 -6.48 14.56
C PRO A 177 -4.19 -6.56 15.02
N VAL A 178 -3.71 -5.60 15.80
CA VAL A 178 -2.36 -5.68 16.37
C VAL A 178 -2.47 -6.26 17.77
N ILE A 179 -2.01 -7.50 17.93
CA ILE A 179 -1.98 -8.18 19.23
C ILE A 179 -0.59 -7.97 19.80
N ARG A 180 -0.50 -7.21 20.89
CA ARG A 180 0.79 -6.87 21.52
C ARG A 180 1.09 -7.76 22.72
N ASP A 181 0.05 -8.24 23.39
CA ASP A 181 0.15 -9.02 24.63
C ASP A 181 -1.08 -9.93 24.75
N VAL A 182 -0.87 -11.19 25.15
CA VAL A 182 -1.94 -12.17 25.44
C VAL A 182 -2.59 -11.92 26.80
N ASP A 183 -1.86 -11.30 27.72
CA ASP A 183 -2.30 -10.99 29.08
C ASP A 183 -2.82 -9.54 29.22
N HIS A 184 -2.67 -8.72 28.18
CA HIS A 184 -3.10 -7.32 28.16
C HIS A 184 -3.68 -6.91 26.78
N LEU A 185 -4.99 -7.12 26.60
CA LEU A 185 -5.70 -6.65 25.41
C LEU A 185 -5.83 -5.11 25.43
N VAL A 186 -4.89 -4.41 24.79
CA VAL A 186 -5.02 -2.97 24.53
C VAL A 186 -5.61 -2.76 23.14
N VAL A 187 -6.94 -2.60 23.05
CA VAL A 187 -7.61 -2.24 21.79
C VAL A 187 -7.33 -0.77 21.46
N ARG A 188 -6.25 -0.51 20.71
CA ARG A 188 -6.02 0.82 20.11
C ARG A 188 -6.75 0.93 18.78
N LYS A 189 -7.74 1.82 18.71
CA LYS A 189 -8.33 2.24 17.43
C LYS A 189 -7.31 3.05 16.64
N PHE A 190 -6.58 2.39 15.75
CA PHE A 190 -5.79 3.08 14.73
C PHE A 190 -6.70 3.42 13.55
N GLY A 191 -6.69 4.67 13.10
CA GLY A 191 -7.40 5.10 11.89
C GLY A 191 -6.76 4.58 10.61
N ARG A 192 -6.58 3.26 10.50
CA ARG A 192 -5.92 2.55 9.37
C ARG A 192 -6.63 2.76 8.03
N HIS A 193 -7.89 3.17 8.07
CA HIS A 193 -8.64 3.60 6.89
C HIS A 193 -8.01 4.82 6.20
N LEU A 194 -7.17 5.57 6.91
CA LEU A 194 -6.44 6.73 6.39
C LEU A 194 -5.00 6.41 5.99
N ASP A 195 -4.55 5.15 6.05
CA ASP A 195 -3.21 4.77 5.60
C ASP A 195 -3.11 5.01 4.08
N SER A 196 -2.04 5.67 3.62
CA SER A 196 -1.89 6.10 2.22
C SER A 196 -1.96 4.93 1.25
N GLU A 197 -1.31 3.81 1.56
CA GLU A 197 -1.34 2.60 0.73
C GLU A 197 -2.75 2.03 0.60
N ARG A 198 -3.59 2.13 1.64
CA ARG A 198 -4.96 1.61 1.64
C ARG A 198 -5.91 2.48 0.82
N LEU A 199 -5.78 3.80 0.95
CA LEU A 199 -6.53 4.75 0.14
C LEU A 199 -6.23 4.53 -1.35
N ILE A 200 -4.94 4.44 -1.69
CA ILE A 200 -4.48 4.15 -3.05
C ILE A 200 -5.01 2.81 -3.54
N ALA A 201 -4.83 1.73 -2.78
CA ALA A 201 -5.25 0.39 -3.20
C ALA A 201 -6.76 0.31 -3.44
N THR A 202 -7.57 0.96 -2.60
CA THR A 202 -9.04 1.00 -2.76
C THR A 202 -9.44 1.61 -4.10
N ILE A 203 -8.98 2.83 -4.37
CA ILE A 203 -9.35 3.55 -5.60
C ILE A 203 -8.75 2.89 -6.84
N PHE A 204 -7.49 2.47 -6.76
CA PHE A 204 -6.83 1.80 -7.87
C PHE A 204 -7.53 0.49 -8.26
N LYS A 205 -7.95 -0.32 -7.28
CA LYS A 205 -8.69 -1.57 -7.55
C LYS A 205 -10.01 -1.30 -8.26
N GLU A 206 -10.77 -0.30 -7.81
CA GLU A 206 -12.03 0.10 -8.43
C GLU A 206 -11.82 0.61 -9.86
N ASP A 207 -10.92 1.58 -10.04
CA ASP A 207 -10.63 2.20 -11.33
C ASP A 207 -10.10 1.21 -12.38
N MET A 208 -9.36 0.18 -11.95
CA MET A 208 -8.66 -0.76 -12.83
C MET A 208 -9.30 -2.14 -12.90
N ALA A 209 -10.48 -2.34 -12.30
CA ALA A 209 -11.13 -3.66 -12.19
C ALA A 209 -11.32 -4.39 -13.54
N SER A 210 -11.43 -3.65 -14.65
CA SER A 210 -11.58 -4.20 -16.00
C SER A 210 -10.45 -3.80 -16.94
N THR A 211 -9.35 -3.25 -16.41
CA THR A 211 -8.22 -2.75 -17.18
C THR A 211 -7.08 -3.73 -17.12
N ARG A 212 -6.54 -4.13 -18.29
CA ARG A 212 -5.32 -4.93 -18.33
C ARG A 212 -4.10 -4.07 -18.05
N LEU A 213 -3.30 -4.51 -17.09
CA LEU A 213 -2.13 -3.79 -16.60
C LEU A 213 -0.88 -4.62 -16.87
N THR A 214 0.16 -3.96 -17.36
CA THR A 214 1.47 -4.58 -17.54
C THR A 214 2.32 -4.46 -16.27
N HIS A 215 2.23 -3.32 -15.58
CA HIS A 215 3.05 -3.03 -14.40
C HIS A 215 2.27 -2.25 -13.34
N ILE A 216 2.53 -2.60 -12.09
CA ILE A 216 2.08 -1.89 -10.89
C ILE A 216 3.32 -1.64 -10.02
N LYS A 217 3.77 -0.39 -9.97
CA LYS A 217 4.98 0.01 -9.24
C LYS A 217 4.60 0.92 -8.07
N VAL A 218 4.70 0.38 -6.86
CA VAL A 218 4.37 1.10 -5.63
C VAL A 218 5.62 1.75 -5.04
N PHE A 219 5.49 2.99 -4.59
CA PHE A 219 6.47 3.68 -3.78
C PHE A 219 5.85 4.09 -2.44
N THR A 220 6.64 4.00 -1.39
CA THR A 220 6.29 4.52 -0.06
C THR A 220 7.53 5.06 0.64
N VAL A 221 7.41 6.17 1.37
CA VAL A 221 8.56 6.72 2.10
C VAL A 221 9.07 5.74 3.16
N MET A 222 8.15 5.09 3.88
CA MET A 222 8.48 4.06 4.87
C MET A 222 8.19 2.67 4.31
N GLU A 223 8.89 1.66 4.79
CA GLU A 223 8.76 0.23 4.44
C GLU A 223 7.38 -0.40 4.77
N THR A 224 6.32 0.40 4.87
CA THR A 224 4.95 0.04 5.25
C THR A 224 4.83 -0.51 6.67
N CYS A 225 3.65 -0.36 7.28
CA CYS A 225 3.35 -1.06 8.52
C CYS A 225 2.93 -2.52 8.27
N ARG A 226 2.84 -3.35 9.33
CA ARG A 226 2.38 -4.75 9.23
C ARG A 226 1.06 -4.90 8.45
N SER A 227 0.11 -3.98 8.62
CA SER A 227 -1.17 -4.05 7.90
C SER A 227 -1.06 -3.67 6.43
N CYS A 228 -0.26 -2.67 6.07
CA CYS A 228 -0.13 -2.27 4.66
C CYS A 228 0.75 -3.24 3.88
N GLY A 229 1.96 -3.55 4.39
CA GLY A 229 2.91 -4.42 3.70
C GLY A 229 2.61 -5.91 3.83
N GLY A 230 1.96 -6.33 4.92
CA GLY A 230 1.60 -7.73 5.16
C GLY A 230 0.22 -8.11 4.67
N PHE A 231 -0.62 -7.15 4.27
CA PHE A 231 -1.98 -7.46 3.83
C PHE A 231 -2.44 -6.62 2.64
N VAL A 232 -2.43 -5.29 2.73
CA VAL A 232 -2.95 -4.43 1.65
C VAL A 232 -2.20 -4.65 0.33
N LEU A 233 -0.87 -4.52 0.32
CA LEU A 233 -0.09 -4.68 -0.91
C LEU A 233 -0.08 -6.13 -1.43
N PRO A 234 0.08 -7.17 -0.58
CA PRO A 234 -0.06 -8.56 -1.03
C PRO A 234 -1.44 -8.87 -1.62
N ARG A 235 -2.52 -8.39 -0.99
CA ARG A 235 -3.87 -8.55 -1.52
C ARG A 235 -4.02 -7.85 -2.85
N LEU A 236 -3.51 -6.63 -2.97
CA LEU A 236 -3.57 -5.88 -4.21
C LEU A 236 -2.84 -6.60 -5.34
N LYS A 237 -1.66 -7.19 -5.08
CA LYS A 237 -0.96 -8.04 -6.06
C LYS A 237 -1.83 -9.21 -6.51
N LEU A 238 -2.59 -9.84 -5.61
CA LEU A 238 -3.47 -10.96 -5.95
C LEU A 238 -4.70 -10.52 -6.75
N ASP A 239 -5.18 -9.30 -6.56
CA ASP A 239 -6.28 -8.74 -7.36
C ASP A 239 -5.83 -8.42 -8.81
N PHE A 240 -4.53 -8.35 -9.08
CA PHE A 240 -3.93 -8.09 -10.41
C PHE A 240 -2.80 -9.09 -10.74
N PRO A 241 -3.10 -10.39 -10.90
CA PRO A 241 -2.09 -11.45 -10.96
C PRO A 241 -1.17 -11.38 -12.19
N GLU A 242 -1.66 -10.83 -13.30
CA GLU A 242 -0.93 -10.75 -14.57
C GLU A 242 0.05 -9.57 -14.64
N ALA A 243 -0.08 -8.59 -13.74
CA ALA A 243 0.75 -7.38 -13.77
C ALA A 243 2.07 -7.59 -13.00
N HIS A 244 3.18 -7.07 -13.54
CA HIS A 244 4.43 -7.02 -12.80
C HIS A 244 4.31 -6.07 -11.61
N PHE A 245 4.35 -6.64 -10.40
CA PHE A 245 4.15 -5.91 -9.15
C PHE A 245 5.46 -5.66 -8.41
N SER A 246 5.77 -4.41 -8.07
CA SER A 246 6.95 -4.05 -7.28
C SER A 246 6.66 -3.01 -6.22
N VAL A 247 7.47 -3.02 -5.14
CA VAL A 247 7.39 -2.05 -4.04
C VAL A 247 8.77 -1.47 -3.76
N THR A 248 8.85 -0.15 -3.72
CA THR A 248 10.06 0.59 -3.38
C THR A 248 9.86 1.42 -2.13
N TYR A 249 10.86 1.42 -1.23
CA TYR A 249 10.83 2.23 -0.02
C TYR A 249 12.15 2.98 0.26
N LEU A 250 12.08 4.10 0.99
CA LEU A 250 13.27 4.89 1.35
C LEU A 250 13.89 4.48 2.70
N LYS A 251 13.06 4.26 3.72
CA LYS A 251 13.52 3.91 5.08
C LYS A 251 12.70 2.76 5.68
N PRO A 252 13.30 1.93 6.55
CA PRO A 252 12.56 0.95 7.32
C PRO A 252 11.43 1.59 8.14
N TYR A 253 10.32 0.86 8.29
CA TYR A 253 9.23 1.26 9.17
C TYR A 253 9.59 0.85 10.59
N GLN A 254 9.89 1.83 11.44
CA GLN A 254 10.07 1.60 12.88
C GLN A 254 8.70 1.75 13.55
N ALA A 255 8.06 0.62 13.86
CA ALA A 255 6.90 0.61 14.73
C ALA A 255 7.35 1.04 16.13
N SER A 256 6.75 2.10 16.67
CA SER A 256 6.91 2.51 18.07
C SER A 256 5.93 1.78 19.00
#